data_AF-A0A9E6B645-F1
#
_entry.id   AF-A0A9E6B645-F1
#
_cell.length_a   1.000
_cell.length_b   1.000
_cell.length_c   1.000
_cell.angle_alpha   90.00
_cell.angle_beta   90.00
_cell.angle_gamma   90.00
#
_symmetry.space_group_name_H-M   'P 1'
#
loop_
_entity.id
_entity.type
_entity.pdbx_description
1 polymer ?
#
loop_
_entity_poly.entity_id
_entity_poly.type
_entity_poly.pdbx_seq_one_letter_code
_entity_poly.pdbx_strand_id
1 'polypeptide(L)'
;MENNHNQLGCLIQTLRKIDSSFEKNGISTHALALKNNDSEIVVTGNFEGLINLGLKILEVASSCSDGEHVHFDEHSLFDECDKGLIISYKSAEWD
;
A
#
# COMPACT_ATOMS: atom_id res chain seq x y z
N MET A 1 16.27 16.96 6.34
CA MET A 1 15.28 16.25 5.49
C MET A 1 15.92 15.13 4.66
N GLU A 2 17.16 15.29 4.15
CA GLU A 2 17.90 14.23 3.43
C GLU A 2 17.99 12.88 4.17
N ASN A 3 18.17 12.89 5.49
CA ASN A 3 18.35 11.65 6.26
C ASN A 3 17.07 10.78 6.25
N ASN A 4 15.89 11.40 6.37
CA ASN A 4 14.62 10.69 6.41
C ASN A 4 14.24 10.10 5.04
N HIS A 5 14.53 10.83 3.95
CA HIS A 5 14.32 10.32 2.58
C HIS A 5 15.21 9.13 2.27
N ASN A 6 16.49 9.18 2.68
CA ASN A 6 17.41 8.08 2.49
C ASN A 6 17.02 6.84 3.32
N GLN A 7 16.58 7.05 4.57
CA GLN A 7 16.07 5.96 5.42
C GLN A 7 14.80 5.33 4.83
N LEU A 8 13.87 6.14 4.33
CA LEU A 8 12.65 5.68 3.67
C LEU A 8 12.97 4.88 2.40
N GLY A 9 13.89 5.38 1.56
CA GLY A 9 14.36 4.68 0.38
C GLY A 9 14.95 3.30 0.71
N CYS A 10 15.79 3.20 1.75
CA CYS A 10 16.34 1.93 2.21
C CYS A 10 15.25 0.95 2.70
N LEU A 11 14.24 1.45 3.42
CA LEU A 11 13.12 0.64 3.89
C LEU A 11 12.29 0.13 2.70
N ILE A 12 11.95 0.99 1.74
CA ILE A 12 11.22 0.62 0.52
C ILE A 12 11.96 -0.49 -0.24
N GLN A 13 13.28 -0.34 -0.42
CA GLN A 13 14.09 -1.36 -1.10
C GLN A 13 14.12 -2.70 -0.34
N THR A 14 14.12 -2.65 0.99
CA THR A 14 14.05 -3.86 1.82
C THR A 14 12.70 -4.55 1.68
N LEU A 15 11.61 -3.79 1.76
CA LEU A 15 10.25 -4.31 1.61
C LEU A 15 10.01 -4.85 0.20
N ARG A 16 10.51 -4.21 -0.86
CA ARG A 16 10.44 -4.74 -2.24
C ARG A 16 11.09 -6.11 -2.39
N LYS A 17 12.24 -6.33 -1.74
CA LYS A 17 12.91 -7.65 -1.76
C LYS A 17 12.06 -8.71 -1.07
N ILE A 18 11.44 -8.35 0.06
CA ILE A 18 10.52 -9.23 0.78
C ILE A 18 9.28 -9.52 -0.08
N ASP A 19 8.64 -8.49 -0.63
CA ASP A 19 7.46 -8.57 -1.50
C ASP A 19 7.70 -9.45 -2.74
N SER A 20 8.83 -9.24 -3.44
CA SER A 20 9.21 -10.04 -4.62
C SER A 20 9.44 -11.52 -4.32
N SER A 21 9.66 -11.88 -3.04
CA SER A 21 9.80 -13.28 -2.64
C SER A 21 8.47 -14.02 -2.53
N PHE A 22 7.36 -13.28 -2.52
CA PHE A 22 6.00 -13.81 -2.42
C PHE A 22 5.37 -14.10 -3.79
N GLU A 23 5.96 -13.60 -4.88
CA GLU A 23 5.57 -14.00 -6.22
C GLU A 23 6.08 -15.42 -6.51
N LYS A 24 5.15 -16.36 -6.73
CA LYS A 24 5.47 -17.72 -7.16
C LYS A 24 4.86 -17.99 -8.53
N ASN A 25 5.72 -18.29 -9.51
CA ASN A 25 5.29 -18.60 -10.88
C ASN A 25 4.41 -17.53 -11.54
N GLY A 26 4.66 -16.24 -11.23
CA GLY A 26 3.87 -15.12 -11.75
C GLY A 26 2.49 -14.94 -11.11
N ILE A 27 2.19 -15.71 -10.05
CA ILE A 27 0.99 -15.55 -9.24
C ILE A 27 1.38 -14.85 -7.94
N SER A 28 0.74 -13.72 -7.69
CA SER A 28 0.84 -13.03 -6.41
C SER A 28 0.01 -13.77 -5.36
N THR A 29 0.57 -13.93 -4.16
CA THR A 29 -0.15 -14.48 -3.00
C THR A 29 -0.68 -13.38 -2.08
N HIS A 30 -0.73 -12.12 -2.54
CA HIS A 30 -1.25 -11.01 -1.74
C HIS A 30 -2.76 -11.20 -1.55
N ALA A 31 -3.19 -11.35 -0.31
CA ALA A 31 -4.59 -11.38 0.05
C ALA A 31 -4.88 -10.21 0.98
N LEU A 32 -5.73 -9.30 0.52
CA LEU A 32 -6.26 -8.19 1.29
C LEU A 32 -7.78 -8.20 1.19
N ALA A 33 -8.45 -7.72 2.23
CA ALA A 33 -9.88 -7.54 2.34
C ALA A 33 -10.18 -6.21 3.05
N LEU A 34 -11.12 -5.44 2.51
CA LEU A 34 -11.62 -4.22 3.11
C LEU A 34 -13.03 -4.44 3.63
N LYS A 35 -13.23 -4.19 4.92
CA LYS A 35 -14.56 -4.25 5.54
C LYS A 35 -14.89 -2.93 6.19
N ASN A 36 -16.05 -2.37 5.86
CA ASN A 36 -16.58 -1.20 6.54
C ASN A 36 -17.58 -1.65 7.60
N ASN A 37 -17.27 -1.43 8.87
CA ASN A 37 -18.16 -1.71 9.99
C ASN A 37 -18.60 -0.37 10.58
N ASP A 38 -19.61 0.31 10.02
CA ASP A 38 -20.30 1.55 10.42
C ASP A 38 -19.47 2.69 11.10
N SER A 39 -18.70 2.39 12.13
CA SER A 39 -17.70 3.21 12.81
C SER A 39 -16.30 3.20 12.19
N GLU A 40 -15.89 2.16 11.46
CA GLU A 40 -14.49 2.03 11.00
C GLU A 40 -14.31 1.28 9.68
N ILE A 41 -13.16 1.52 9.03
CA ILE A 41 -12.67 0.74 7.90
C ILE A 41 -11.60 -0.20 8.43
N VAL A 42 -11.85 -1.50 8.32
CA VAL A 42 -10.93 -2.56 8.72
C VAL A 42 -10.26 -3.12 7.47
N VAL A 43 -8.93 -3.02 7.41
CA VAL A 43 -8.13 -3.70 6.39
C VAL A 43 -7.58 -4.98 6.99
N THR A 44 -7.97 -6.12 6.43
CA THR A 44 -7.50 -7.45 6.82
C THR A 44 -6.63 -8.00 5.70
N GLY A 45 -5.58 -8.75 6.02
CA GLY A 45 -4.77 -9.41 5.00
C GLY A 45 -3.91 -10.51 5.58
N ASN A 46 -3.38 -11.34 4.68
CA ASN A 46 -2.26 -12.22 5.04
C ASN A 46 -0.97 -11.39 5.19
N PHE A 47 0.09 -12.04 5.67
CA PHE A 47 1.37 -11.37 5.92
C PHE A 47 1.87 -10.64 4.66
N GLU A 48 1.85 -11.32 3.52
CA GLU A 48 2.32 -10.82 2.24
C GLU A 48 1.50 -9.61 1.76
N GLY A 49 0.17 -9.69 1.86
CA GLY A 49 -0.73 -8.58 1.50
C GLY A 49 -0.52 -7.34 2.37
N LEU A 50 -0.32 -7.49 3.68
CA LEU A 50 -0.05 -6.36 4.58
C LEU A 50 1.32 -5.72 4.31
N ILE A 51 2.33 -6.52 3.97
CA ILE A 51 3.64 -6.00 3.53
C ILE A 51 3.49 -5.21 2.23
N ASN A 52 2.73 -5.72 1.25
CA ASN A 52 2.47 -5.04 0.00
C ASN A 52 1.74 -3.69 0.20
N LEU A 53 0.70 -3.68 1.03
CA LEU A 53 -0.02 -2.45 1.39
C LEU A 53 0.91 -1.42 2.02
N GLY A 54 1.73 -1.84 3.00
CA GLY A 54 2.72 -0.98 3.64
C GLY A 54 3.71 -0.41 2.62
N LEU A 55 4.20 -1.24 1.69
CA LEU A 55 5.08 -0.82 0.61
C LEU A 55 4.43 0.27 -0.26
N LYS A 56 3.17 0.11 -0.69
CA LYS A 56 2.46 1.11 -1.50
C LYS A 56 2.27 2.44 -0.79
N ILE A 57 1.95 2.42 0.50
CA ILE A 57 1.87 3.65 1.31
C ILE A 57 3.21 4.39 1.31
N LEU A 58 4.31 3.67 1.51
CA LEU A 58 5.65 4.25 1.53
C LEU A 58 6.09 4.76 0.16
N GLU A 59 5.73 4.06 -0.93
CA GLU A 59 5.98 4.49 -2.31
C GLU A 59 5.27 5.83 -2.61
N VAL A 60 3.97 5.93 -2.28
CA VAL A 60 3.20 7.16 -2.44
C VAL A 60 3.80 8.29 -1.60
N ALA A 61 4.15 8.05 -0.33
CA ALA A 61 4.79 9.04 0.53
C ALA A 61 6.17 9.49 0.00
N SER A 62 6.96 8.57 -0.55
CA SER A 62 8.29 8.85 -1.09
C SER A 62 8.24 9.62 -2.41
N SER A 63 7.12 9.60 -3.14
CA SER A 63 6.98 10.37 -4.38
C SER A 63 7.07 11.87 -4.13
N CYS A 64 6.56 12.33 -2.97
CA CYS A 64 6.35 13.73 -2.65
C CYS A 64 5.66 14.53 -3.78
N SER A 65 4.85 13.85 -4.60
CA SER A 65 4.16 14.41 -5.75
C SER A 65 2.68 14.53 -5.44
N ASP A 66 2.17 15.76 -5.46
CA ASP A 66 0.75 16.01 -5.19
C ASP A 66 -0.16 15.29 -6.17
N GLY A 67 -1.14 14.57 -5.63
CA GLY A 67 -2.07 13.78 -6.42
C GLY A 67 -1.56 12.40 -6.82
N GLU A 68 -0.33 12.00 -6.45
CA GLU A 68 0.12 10.62 -6.59
C GLU A 68 -0.76 9.71 -5.74
N HIS A 69 -1.27 8.64 -6.32
CA HIS A 69 -2.19 7.75 -5.62
C HIS A 69 -2.14 6.30 -6.13
N VAL A 70 -2.54 5.37 -5.27
CA VAL A 70 -2.69 3.95 -5.58
C VAL A 70 -4.11 3.52 -5.23
N HIS A 71 -4.73 2.77 -6.14
CA HIS A 71 -6.05 2.16 -5.97
C HIS A 71 -5.92 0.71 -5.52
N PHE A 72 -6.80 0.34 -4.61
CA PHE A 72 -6.92 -0.96 -3.98
C PHE A 72 -8.39 -1.39 -4.11
N ASP A 73 -8.74 -2.04 -5.20
CA ASP A 73 -10.11 -2.43 -5.59
C ASP A 73 -10.19 -3.88 -6.09
N GLU A 74 -11.40 -4.30 -6.49
CA GLU A 74 -11.68 -5.65 -7.02
C GLU A 74 -10.90 -6.00 -8.30
N HIS A 75 -10.34 -5.01 -8.99
CA HIS A 75 -9.56 -5.19 -10.21
C HIS A 75 -8.04 -5.17 -9.97
N SER A 76 -7.58 -4.78 -8.77
CA SER A 76 -6.16 -4.64 -8.47
C SER A 76 -5.59 -5.79 -7.65
N LEU A 77 -6.13 -6.07 -6.44
CA LEU A 77 -5.49 -6.95 -5.43
C LEU A 77 -6.45 -7.59 -4.40
N PHE A 78 -7.77 -7.33 -4.45
CA PHE A 78 -8.72 -7.84 -3.45
C PHE A 78 -9.57 -8.98 -3.99
N ASP A 79 -9.71 -10.04 -3.20
CA ASP A 79 -10.63 -11.15 -3.48
C ASP A 79 -12.10 -10.73 -3.21
N GLU A 80 -12.31 -9.89 -2.19
CA GLU A 80 -13.61 -9.28 -1.86
C GLU A 80 -13.39 -7.85 -1.35
N CYS A 81 -14.09 -6.89 -1.97
CA CYS A 81 -13.97 -5.48 -1.63
C CYS A 81 -15.32 -4.78 -1.76
N ASP A 82 -16.01 -4.57 -0.63
CA ASP A 82 -17.28 -3.83 -0.63
C ASP A 82 -17.10 -2.36 -1.07
N LYS A 83 -15.88 -1.81 -0.88
CA LYS A 83 -15.50 -0.43 -1.22
C LYS A 83 -14.00 -0.36 -1.53
N GLY A 84 -13.63 0.27 -2.64
CA GLY A 84 -12.23 0.53 -2.98
C GLY A 84 -11.52 1.42 -1.95
N LEU A 85 -10.22 1.16 -1.75
CA LEU A 85 -9.31 1.97 -0.96
C LEU A 85 -8.42 2.81 -1.90
N ILE A 86 -8.28 4.10 -1.60
CA ILE A 86 -7.37 4.99 -2.33
C ILE A 86 -6.38 5.57 -1.32
N ILE A 87 -5.09 5.40 -1.59
CA ILE A 87 -4.01 6.03 -0.83
C ILE A 87 -3.43 7.12 -1.70
N SER A 88 -3.47 8.38 -1.25
CA SER A 88 -3.00 9.55 -2.02
C SER A 88 -2.05 10.43 -1.22
N TYR A 89 -1.00 10.92 -1.86
CA TYR A 89 -0.13 11.96 -1.31
C TYR A 89 -0.74 13.35 -1.56
N LYS A 90 -0.71 14.19 -0.53
CA LYS A 90 -1.03 15.61 -0.60
C LYS A 90 -0.06 16.39 0.29
N SER A 91 0.62 17.36 -0.29
CA SER A 91 1.44 18.33 0.42
C SER A 91 0.54 19.17 1.33
N ALA A 92 1.07 19.62 2.46
CA ALA A 92 0.27 20.26 3.49
C ALA A 92 -0.17 21.67 3.06
N GLU A 93 -1.32 21.75 2.38
CA GLU A 93 -2.31 22.82 2.50
C GLU A 93 -3.62 22.14 2.89
N TRP A 94 -3.88 22.12 4.20
CA TRP A 94 -5.12 21.61 4.77
C TRP A 94 -6.14 22.75 4.79
N ASP A 95 -7.23 22.60 4.03
CA ASP A 95 -8.53 23.20 4.30
C ASP A 95 -9.37 22.19 5.10
#